data_AF-A0A8H4QYF9-F1
#
_entry.id   AF-A0A8H4QYF9-F1
#
_cell.length_a   1.000
_cell.length_b   1.000
_cell.length_c   1.000
_cell.angle_alpha   90.00
_cell.angle_beta   90.00
_cell.angle_gamma   90.00
#
_symmetry.space_group_name_H-M   'P 1'
#
loop_
_entity.id
_entity.type
_entity.pdbx_description
1 polymer ?
#
loop_
_entity_poly.entity_id
_entity_poly.type
_entity_poly.pdbx_seq_one_letter_code
_entity_poly.pdbx_strand_id
1 'polypeptide(L)'
;MPTLFPSPPSTTKDLLLPEFSSLLITGSYHSSAPVHLSLSSAQHQSIIISPSKSAFSQDLQQFKDAWLTANSGHGSITALSSKISVFDLIPSYPPTVAHLCLLVAVLCVPSTNDAGPGFISTKLESMQAFPATQFILVEPSRYLLIEEDADATPFPPTLSSYFNILNRIFTSIFAQPASSPSEMFVSVHRKLVVFDSGIDHLRLPLRMRPPTPDDDAVEESGDEGDEGDEDHKSEDEQEDTTYEIEGDPMALCEILFRWVGVFEDDPMNVPSSQGEEEADEGTHRQIRLYRPRSAQDESDMDQEPRILSWIEKVHAGDSARDGIDFIWI
;
A
#
# COMPACT_ATOMS: atom_id res chain seq x y z
N MET A 1 3.31 -8.66 25.58
CA MET A 1 3.15 -7.71 24.48
C MET A 1 1.76 -7.86 23.90
N PRO A 2 0.99 -6.78 23.85
CA PRO A 2 -0.29 -6.79 23.18
C PRO A 2 -0.09 -6.66 21.68
N THR A 3 -0.77 -7.55 21.00
CA THR A 3 -0.94 -7.63 19.56
C THR A 3 -2.16 -6.78 19.20
N LEU A 4 -2.21 -6.26 17.97
CA LEU A 4 -3.43 -5.68 17.36
C LEU A 4 -4.65 -6.62 17.43
N PHE A 5 -4.41 -7.88 17.79
CA PHE A 5 -5.33 -8.99 17.79
C PHE A 5 -5.22 -9.71 19.14
N PRO A 6 -6.10 -9.40 20.11
CA PRO A 6 -6.06 -10.06 21.41
C PRO A 6 -6.23 -11.58 21.25
N SER A 7 -5.71 -12.33 22.22
CA SER A 7 -5.90 -13.79 22.33
C SER A 7 -7.35 -14.15 21.97
N PRO A 8 -7.60 -15.16 21.12
CA PRO A 8 -8.89 -15.40 20.49
C PRO A 8 -10.01 -15.29 21.54
N PRO A 9 -10.79 -14.19 21.52
CA PRO A 9 -11.75 -13.96 22.58
C PRO A 9 -12.84 -15.02 22.44
N SER A 10 -13.26 -15.58 23.57
CA SER A 10 -14.43 -16.48 23.64
C SER A 10 -15.74 -15.81 23.21
N THR A 11 -15.71 -14.49 22.95
CA THR A 11 -16.83 -13.66 22.50
C THR A 11 -16.33 -12.63 21.48
N THR A 12 -16.48 -12.96 20.20
CA THR A 12 -15.70 -12.48 19.04
C THR A 12 -16.30 -11.32 18.24
N LYS A 13 -17.21 -10.52 18.79
CA LYS A 13 -17.93 -9.49 18.01
C LYS A 13 -17.24 -8.13 17.92
N ASP A 14 -16.44 -7.74 18.91
CA ASP A 14 -16.05 -6.32 19.06
C ASP A 14 -14.66 -5.98 18.50
N LEU A 15 -13.97 -6.95 17.90
CA LEU A 15 -12.58 -6.80 17.43
C LEU A 15 -12.38 -7.21 15.97
N LEU A 16 -13.47 -7.41 15.23
CA LEU A 16 -13.40 -7.74 13.82
C LEU A 16 -13.13 -6.46 13.03
N LEU A 17 -12.09 -6.51 12.20
CA LEU A 17 -11.89 -5.51 11.16
C LEU A 17 -13.17 -5.38 10.34
N PRO A 18 -13.60 -4.15 10.01
CA PRO A 18 -14.70 -3.95 9.07
C PRO A 18 -14.47 -4.72 7.79
N GLU A 19 -15.54 -5.11 7.11
CA GLU A 19 -15.41 -5.74 5.81
C GLU A 19 -14.81 -4.76 4.79
N PHE A 20 -13.71 -5.17 4.15
CA PHE A 20 -13.00 -4.40 3.15
C PHE A 20 -12.69 -5.23 1.91
N SER A 21 -12.75 -4.59 0.74
CA SER A 21 -12.24 -5.10 -0.53
C SER A 21 -10.82 -4.60 -0.80
N SER A 22 -10.54 -3.34 -0.44
CA SER A 22 -9.21 -2.74 -0.49
C SER A 22 -8.90 -2.00 0.81
N LEU A 23 -7.70 -2.22 1.34
CA LEU A 23 -7.19 -1.58 2.55
C LEU A 23 -5.75 -1.12 2.33
N LEU A 24 -5.49 0.17 2.51
CA LEU A 24 -4.13 0.72 2.58
C LEU A 24 -3.73 0.84 4.05
N ILE A 25 -2.49 0.54 4.39
CA ILE A 25 -1.89 0.71 5.70
C ILE A 25 -0.57 1.44 5.51
N THR A 26 -0.43 2.60 6.13
CA THR A 26 0.77 3.45 6.06
C THR A 26 1.32 3.77 7.44
N GLY A 27 2.45 4.49 7.47
CA GLY A 27 3.15 4.85 8.69
C GLY A 27 4.05 3.74 9.23
N SER A 28 4.44 3.85 10.48
CA SER A 28 5.50 3.05 11.11
C SER A 28 5.03 1.71 11.69
N TYR A 29 4.34 0.93 10.87
CA TYR A 29 3.78 -0.35 11.30
C TYR A 29 4.87 -1.39 11.68
N HIS A 30 4.48 -2.38 12.49
CA HIS A 30 5.38 -3.47 12.87
C HIS A 30 5.60 -4.45 11.72
N SER A 31 6.81 -5.01 11.60
CA SER A 31 7.12 -6.00 10.56
C SER A 31 6.22 -7.25 10.62
N SER A 32 5.68 -7.59 11.80
CA SER A 32 4.71 -8.69 11.97
C SER A 32 3.26 -8.33 11.64
N ALA A 33 2.92 -7.05 11.44
CA ALA A 33 1.54 -6.61 11.21
C ALA A 33 0.87 -7.29 9.99
N PRO A 34 1.54 -7.49 8.84
CA PRO A 34 0.95 -8.24 7.71
C PRO A 34 0.57 -9.69 8.07
N VAL A 35 1.39 -10.36 8.87
CA VAL A 35 1.15 -11.74 9.32
C VAL A 35 -0.06 -11.78 10.25
N HIS A 36 -0.11 -10.87 11.21
CA HIS A 36 -1.21 -10.79 12.14
C HIS A 36 -2.56 -10.44 11.48
N LEU A 37 -2.55 -9.53 10.50
CA LEU A 37 -3.73 -9.22 9.70
C LEU A 37 -4.24 -10.48 8.97
N SER A 38 -3.32 -11.26 8.41
CA SER A 38 -3.66 -12.52 7.74
C SER A 38 -4.27 -13.54 8.71
N LEU A 39 -3.71 -13.68 9.91
CA LEU A 39 -4.22 -14.59 10.94
C LEU A 39 -5.62 -14.22 11.44
N SER A 40 -5.93 -12.92 11.45
CA SER A 40 -7.22 -12.39 11.88
C SER A 40 -8.32 -12.63 10.85
N SER A 41 -7.91 -12.82 9.61
CA SER A 41 -8.74 -13.17 8.46
C SER A 41 -8.91 -14.69 8.36
N ALA A 42 -9.41 -15.34 9.42
CA ALA A 42 -9.39 -16.80 9.58
C ALA A 42 -10.05 -17.62 8.43
N GLN A 43 -10.93 -16.96 7.68
CA GLN A 43 -11.68 -17.53 6.54
C GLN A 43 -10.89 -17.49 5.23
N HIS A 44 -9.81 -16.72 5.16
CA HIS A 44 -9.17 -16.35 3.91
C HIS A 44 -7.83 -17.05 3.72
N GLN A 45 -7.62 -17.59 2.52
CA GLN A 45 -6.26 -17.94 2.06
C GLN A 45 -5.56 -16.64 1.71
N SER A 46 -4.47 -16.34 2.41
CA SER A 46 -3.72 -15.09 2.28
C SER A 46 -2.40 -15.33 1.57
N ILE A 47 -2.07 -14.47 0.61
CA ILE A 47 -0.74 -14.42 0.00
C ILE A 47 -0.10 -13.10 0.40
N ILE A 48 1.07 -13.18 1.03
CA ILE A 48 1.92 -12.02 1.33
C ILE A 48 3.01 -11.94 0.26
N ILE A 49 3.13 -10.77 -0.36
CA ILE A 49 4.12 -10.46 -1.39
C ILE A 49 4.96 -9.28 -0.89
N SER A 50 6.27 -9.46 -0.82
CA SER A 50 7.23 -8.43 -0.43
C SER A 50 8.34 -8.31 -1.49
N PRO A 51 8.88 -7.11 -1.76
CA PRO A 51 10.01 -6.89 -2.68
C PRO A 51 11.25 -7.68 -2.30
N SER A 52 11.49 -7.87 -1.00
CA SER A 52 12.63 -8.64 -0.51
C SER A 52 12.19 -9.53 0.63
N LYS A 53 12.13 -10.84 0.36
CA LYS A 53 11.85 -11.82 1.40
C LYS A 53 12.94 -11.82 2.47
N SER A 54 14.21 -11.74 2.09
CA SER A 54 15.31 -11.81 3.06
C SER A 54 15.21 -10.65 4.04
N ALA A 55 14.96 -9.43 3.55
CA ALA A 55 14.70 -8.27 4.40
C ALA A 55 13.46 -8.47 5.27
N PHE A 56 12.32 -8.86 4.69
CA PHE A 56 11.09 -9.08 5.45
C PHE A 56 11.24 -10.16 6.54
N SER A 57 11.92 -11.27 6.22
CA SER A 57 12.19 -12.35 7.17
C SER A 57 13.18 -11.90 8.25
N GLN A 58 14.18 -11.11 7.90
CA GLN A 58 15.13 -10.54 8.86
C GLN A 58 14.41 -9.57 9.79
N ASP A 59 13.56 -8.69 9.28
CA ASP A 59 12.77 -7.72 10.05
C ASP A 59 11.80 -8.45 11.02
N LEU A 60 11.20 -9.55 10.58
CA LEU A 60 10.38 -10.41 11.43
C LEU A 60 11.20 -11.08 12.56
N GLN A 61 12.39 -11.59 12.24
CA GLN A 61 13.28 -12.22 13.21
C GLN A 61 13.84 -11.22 14.22
N GLN A 62 14.18 -10.02 13.77
CA GLN A 62 14.71 -8.95 14.62
C GLN A 62 13.65 -8.40 15.56
N PHE A 63 12.42 -8.22 15.07
CA PHE A 63 11.32 -7.69 15.89
C PHE A 63 10.94 -8.61 17.06
N LYS A 64 11.17 -9.93 16.94
CA LYS A 64 10.91 -10.93 18.01
C LYS A 64 9.52 -10.78 18.63
N ASP A 65 8.50 -10.87 17.79
CA ASP A 65 7.13 -10.75 18.23
C ASP A 65 6.80 -11.79 19.31
N ALA A 66 6.61 -11.30 20.55
CA ALA A 66 6.37 -12.16 21.70
C ALA A 66 5.02 -12.89 21.60
N TRP A 67 4.02 -12.30 20.94
CA TRP A 67 2.74 -12.97 20.76
C TRP A 67 2.87 -14.13 19.77
N LEU A 68 3.50 -13.92 18.62
CA LEU A 68 3.72 -15.01 17.66
C LEU A 68 4.58 -16.12 18.27
N THR A 69 5.60 -15.75 19.05
CA THR A 69 6.43 -16.72 19.78
C THR A 69 5.61 -17.54 20.78
N ALA A 70 4.72 -16.91 21.55
CA ALA A 70 3.88 -17.59 22.53
C ALA A 70 2.75 -18.42 21.90
N ASN A 71 2.23 -18.01 20.75
CA ASN A 71 1.00 -18.58 20.17
C ASN A 71 1.22 -19.50 18.97
N SER A 72 2.35 -19.43 18.28
CA SER A 72 2.64 -20.23 17.07
C SER A 72 2.55 -21.74 17.28
N GLY A 73 2.82 -22.24 18.49
CA GLY A 73 2.70 -23.66 18.85
C GLY A 73 1.28 -24.15 19.14
N HIS A 74 0.28 -23.26 19.18
CA HIS A 74 -1.11 -23.65 19.39
C HIS A 74 -1.71 -24.16 18.09
N GLY A 75 -2.28 -25.36 18.10
CA GLY A 75 -2.79 -26.02 16.89
C GLY A 75 -3.80 -25.19 16.09
N SER A 76 -4.61 -24.34 16.76
CA SER A 76 -5.53 -23.41 16.09
C SER A 76 -4.78 -22.36 15.27
N ILE A 77 -3.77 -21.72 15.85
CA ILE A 77 -2.95 -20.71 15.17
C ILE A 77 -2.08 -21.36 14.10
N THR A 78 -1.52 -22.53 14.35
CA THR A 78 -0.78 -23.30 13.34
C THR A 78 -1.68 -23.60 12.13
N ALA A 79 -2.93 -24.02 12.36
CA ALA A 79 -3.91 -24.27 11.29
C ALA A 79 -4.36 -23.01 10.54
N LEU A 80 -4.32 -21.83 11.17
CA LEU A 80 -4.54 -20.56 10.48
C LEU A 80 -3.30 -20.13 9.69
N SER A 81 -2.11 -20.29 10.26
CA SER A 81 -0.84 -19.95 9.60
C SER A 81 -0.56 -20.79 8.36
N SER A 82 -1.07 -22.03 8.30
CA SER A 82 -0.94 -22.87 7.10
C SER A 82 -1.72 -22.34 5.90
N LYS A 83 -2.66 -21.41 6.12
CA LYS A 83 -3.39 -20.68 5.06
C LYS A 83 -2.68 -19.41 4.60
N ILE A 84 -1.56 -19.06 5.22
CA ILE A 84 -0.75 -17.91 4.87
C ILE A 84 0.41 -18.41 4.03
N SER A 85 0.44 -17.99 2.77
CA SER A 85 1.58 -18.23 1.89
C SER A 85 2.38 -16.94 1.76
N VAL A 86 3.63 -16.96 2.20
CA VAL A 86 4.58 -15.88 1.91
C VAL A 86 5.30 -16.29 0.64
N PHE A 87 5.05 -15.59 -0.46
CA PHE A 87 5.56 -16.02 -1.76
C PHE A 87 7.09 -15.88 -1.81
N ASP A 88 7.77 -17.01 -1.99
CA ASP A 88 9.23 -17.16 -1.99
C ASP A 88 9.69 -18.07 -3.13
N LEU A 89 9.52 -17.66 -4.39
CA LEU A 89 9.95 -18.54 -5.46
C LEU A 89 11.45 -18.48 -5.74
N ILE A 90 12.12 -17.38 -5.37
CA ILE A 90 13.58 -17.17 -5.54
C ILE A 90 14.00 -16.13 -4.47
N PRO A 91 15.19 -16.23 -3.85
CA PRO A 91 15.69 -15.25 -2.86
C PRO A 91 15.71 -13.78 -3.34
N SER A 92 15.48 -13.54 -4.63
CA SER A 92 15.48 -12.22 -5.28
C SER A 92 14.19 -11.93 -6.06
N TYR A 93 13.09 -12.66 -5.86
CA TYR A 93 11.86 -12.51 -6.65
C TYR A 93 10.68 -11.95 -5.84
N PRO A 94 9.95 -10.94 -6.35
CA PRO A 94 10.05 -10.34 -7.70
C PRO A 94 11.19 -9.33 -7.79
N PRO A 95 12.10 -9.39 -8.79
CA PRO A 95 13.17 -8.41 -8.89
C PRO A 95 12.68 -7.08 -9.50
N THR A 96 11.53 -7.08 -10.19
CA THR A 96 10.99 -5.87 -10.85
C THR A 96 9.46 -5.81 -10.76
N VAL A 97 8.91 -4.62 -11.01
CA VAL A 97 7.46 -4.37 -11.13
C VAL A 97 6.79 -5.31 -12.13
N ALA A 98 7.43 -5.60 -13.26
CA ALA A 98 6.88 -6.48 -14.29
C ALA A 98 6.68 -7.90 -13.75
N HIS A 99 7.65 -8.39 -12.97
CA HIS A 99 7.58 -9.70 -12.32
C HIS A 99 6.47 -9.76 -11.27
N LEU A 100 6.28 -8.69 -10.49
CA LEU A 100 5.17 -8.57 -9.55
C LEU A 100 3.82 -8.64 -10.28
N CYS A 101 3.64 -7.84 -11.34
CA CYS A 101 2.41 -7.82 -12.13
C CYS A 101 2.12 -9.20 -12.75
N LEU A 102 3.14 -9.84 -13.34
CA LEU A 102 3.04 -11.19 -13.89
C LEU A 102 2.67 -12.21 -12.80
N LEU A 103 3.32 -12.14 -11.64
CA LEU A 103 3.03 -13.02 -10.52
C LEU A 103 1.58 -12.90 -10.07
N VAL A 104 1.09 -11.68 -9.84
CA VAL A 104 -0.30 -11.45 -9.43
C VAL A 104 -1.26 -11.97 -10.50
N ALA A 105 -0.98 -11.70 -11.78
CA ALA A 105 -1.79 -12.20 -12.89
C ALA A 105 -1.84 -13.75 -12.93
N VAL A 106 -0.71 -14.42 -12.68
CA VAL A 106 -0.63 -15.89 -12.64
C VAL A 106 -1.31 -16.46 -11.39
N LEU A 107 -1.24 -15.78 -10.25
CA LEU A 107 -1.93 -16.23 -9.02
C LEU A 107 -3.45 -16.06 -9.11
N CYS A 108 -3.90 -15.11 -9.94
CA CYS A 108 -5.29 -14.95 -10.27
C CYS A 108 -5.68 -15.89 -11.41
N VAL A 109 -5.55 -17.23 -11.24
CA VAL A 109 -6.07 -18.16 -12.26
C VAL A 109 -7.61 -18.16 -12.18
N PRO A 110 -8.35 -17.93 -13.28
CA PRO A 110 -9.79 -18.09 -13.30
C PRO A 110 -10.15 -19.54 -12.95
N SER A 111 -11.15 -19.75 -12.09
CA SER A 111 -11.70 -21.09 -11.84
C SER A 111 -12.32 -21.63 -13.14
N THR A 112 -11.59 -22.46 -13.87
CA THR A 112 -12.03 -23.05 -15.13
C THR A 112 -13.02 -24.20 -14.87
N ASN A 113 -14.20 -23.90 -14.34
CA ASN A 113 -15.30 -24.87 -14.28
C ASN A 113 -16.08 -24.93 -15.61
N ASP A 114 -15.96 -23.92 -16.48
CA ASP A 114 -16.64 -23.84 -17.78
C ASP A 114 -15.75 -24.31 -18.95
N ALA A 115 -15.18 -25.50 -18.86
CA ALA A 115 -14.57 -26.13 -20.03
C ALA A 115 -15.68 -26.61 -20.98
N GLY A 116 -16.23 -25.70 -21.78
CA GLY A 116 -17.02 -26.04 -22.94
C GLY A 116 -16.23 -26.97 -23.87
N PRO A 117 -16.90 -27.91 -24.57
CA PRO A 117 -16.23 -28.87 -25.45
C PRO A 117 -15.60 -28.14 -26.64
N GLY A 118 -14.30 -27.85 -26.57
CA GLY A 118 -13.54 -27.27 -27.68
C GLY A 118 -12.39 -26.34 -27.31
N PHE A 119 -12.31 -25.86 -26.06
CA PHE A 119 -11.16 -25.05 -25.64
C PHE A 119 -10.02 -25.97 -25.19
N ILE A 120 -8.85 -25.79 -25.80
CA ILE A 120 -7.61 -26.44 -25.35
C ILE A 120 -7.30 -25.83 -23.99
N SER A 121 -7.74 -26.52 -22.93
CA SER A 121 -7.35 -26.22 -21.56
C SER A 121 -5.84 -26.42 -21.49
N THR A 122 -5.09 -25.34 -21.62
CA THR A 122 -3.74 -25.28 -21.08
C THR A 122 -3.93 -25.35 -19.58
N LYS A 123 -4.02 -26.59 -19.09
CA LYS A 123 -4.15 -26.93 -17.68
C LYS A 123 -2.84 -26.52 -17.03
N LEU A 124 -2.68 -25.22 -16.80
CA LEU A 124 -1.68 -24.69 -15.91
C LEU A 124 -2.10 -25.26 -14.56
N GLU A 125 -1.41 -26.30 -14.10
CA GLU A 125 -1.63 -26.83 -12.77
C GLU A 125 -1.34 -25.68 -11.82
N SER A 126 -2.42 -25.09 -11.32
CA SER A 126 -2.38 -24.06 -10.30
C SER A 126 -1.44 -24.53 -9.21
N MET A 127 -0.40 -23.73 -8.92
CA MET A 127 0.55 -24.04 -7.85
C MET A 127 -0.13 -24.10 -6.47
N GLN A 128 -1.39 -23.68 -6.36
CA GLN A 128 -2.18 -23.69 -5.13
C GLN A 128 -3.42 -24.56 -5.26
N ALA A 129 -3.69 -25.34 -4.22
CA ALA A 129 -4.90 -26.14 -4.10
C ALA A 129 -6.18 -25.30 -3.97
N PHE A 130 -6.05 -24.03 -3.56
CA PHE A 130 -7.16 -23.11 -3.32
C PHE A 130 -6.84 -21.73 -3.89
N PRO A 131 -7.83 -21.01 -4.46
CA PRO A 131 -7.63 -19.65 -4.91
C PRO A 131 -7.36 -18.73 -3.72
N ALA A 132 -6.36 -17.85 -3.85
CA ALA A 132 -6.10 -16.83 -2.85
C ALA A 132 -7.27 -15.84 -2.79
N THR A 133 -7.75 -15.60 -1.58
CA THR A 133 -8.86 -14.68 -1.33
C THR A 133 -8.38 -13.34 -0.77
N GLN A 134 -7.14 -13.28 -0.27
CA GLN A 134 -6.53 -12.06 0.25
C GLN A 134 -5.10 -11.95 -0.28
N PHE A 135 -4.78 -10.80 -0.85
CA PHE A 135 -3.45 -10.43 -1.30
C PHE A 135 -2.95 -9.31 -0.40
N ILE A 136 -1.75 -9.47 0.15
CA ILE A 136 -1.10 -8.46 0.99
C ILE A 136 0.21 -8.08 0.31
N LEU A 137 0.28 -6.85 -0.18
CA LEU A 137 1.52 -6.26 -0.68
C LEU A 137 2.22 -5.54 0.46
N VAL A 138 3.49 -5.81 0.65
CA VAL A 138 4.33 -5.15 1.67
C VAL A 138 5.36 -4.30 0.95
N GLU A 139 5.38 -3.01 1.24
CA GLU A 139 6.29 -1.99 0.70
C GLU A 139 6.41 -1.97 -0.84
N PRO A 140 5.32 -1.86 -1.62
CA PRO A 140 5.42 -1.76 -3.08
C PRO A 140 6.21 -0.52 -3.56
N SER A 141 6.29 0.56 -2.78
CA SER A 141 7.14 1.71 -3.07
C SER A 141 8.63 1.34 -3.23
N ARG A 142 9.10 0.30 -2.52
CA ARG A 142 10.50 -0.17 -2.61
C ARG A 142 10.88 -0.71 -3.99
N TYR A 143 9.94 -1.14 -4.82
CA TYR A 143 10.24 -1.50 -6.22
C TYR A 143 10.68 -0.30 -7.07
N LEU A 144 10.35 0.91 -6.63
CA LEU A 144 10.72 2.17 -7.29
C LEU A 144 11.99 2.78 -6.70
N LEU A 145 12.38 2.36 -5.49
CA LEU A 145 13.51 2.89 -4.73
C LEU A 145 14.79 2.06 -4.91
N ILE A 146 14.85 1.15 -5.88
CA ILE A 146 16.01 0.28 -6.07
C ILE A 146 17.21 1.16 -6.46
N GLU A 147 18.12 1.35 -5.50
CA GLU A 147 19.40 2.07 -5.60
C GLU A 147 20.43 1.32 -6.46
N GLU A 148 20.02 0.75 -7.59
CA GLU A 148 20.98 0.19 -8.54
C GLU A 148 21.55 1.35 -9.37
N ASP A 149 22.71 1.80 -8.90
CA ASP A 149 23.55 2.89 -9.40
C ASP A 149 22.96 4.29 -9.22
N ALA A 150 23.42 4.98 -8.17
CA ALA A 150 23.17 6.41 -7.91
C ALA A 150 23.52 7.32 -9.11
N ASP A 151 24.24 6.80 -10.11
CA ASP A 151 24.62 7.49 -11.34
C ASP A 151 23.73 7.13 -12.56
N ALA A 152 22.85 6.12 -12.49
CA ALA A 152 22.22 5.53 -13.68
C ALA A 152 20.74 5.89 -13.91
N THR A 153 20.01 6.36 -12.89
CA THR A 153 18.58 6.70 -13.07
C THR A 153 18.36 8.21 -12.92
N PRO A 154 18.11 8.93 -14.04
CA PRO A 154 17.95 10.39 -14.01
C PRO A 154 16.60 10.84 -13.41
N PHE A 155 15.72 9.91 -13.04
CA PHE A 155 14.36 10.26 -12.60
C PHE A 155 14.05 9.68 -11.22
N PRO A 156 13.66 10.54 -10.26
CA PRO A 156 13.21 10.09 -8.95
C PRO A 156 11.92 9.26 -9.07
N PRO A 157 11.65 8.37 -8.09
CA PRO A 157 10.41 7.63 -8.03
C PRO A 157 9.23 8.60 -7.95
N THR A 158 8.27 8.45 -8.86
CA THR A 158 7.08 9.30 -8.92
C THR A 158 5.84 8.54 -8.46
N LEU A 159 4.88 9.28 -7.91
CA LEU A 159 3.57 8.76 -7.52
C LEU A 159 2.82 8.13 -8.71
N SER A 160 3.00 8.64 -9.93
CA SER A 160 2.42 8.02 -11.14
C SER A 160 2.94 6.62 -11.39
N SER A 161 4.24 6.38 -11.21
CA SER A 161 4.82 5.04 -11.32
C SER A 161 4.24 4.10 -10.28
N TYR A 162 4.07 4.59 -9.05
CA TYR A 162 3.42 3.84 -7.97
C TYR A 162 1.97 3.48 -8.29
N PHE A 163 1.17 4.44 -8.75
CA PHE A 163 -0.21 4.18 -9.18
C PHE A 163 -0.31 3.21 -10.33
N ASN A 164 0.62 3.23 -11.27
CA ASN A 164 0.66 2.26 -12.36
C ASN A 164 0.84 0.83 -11.82
N ILE A 165 1.70 0.63 -10.82
CA ILE A 165 1.86 -0.67 -10.13
C ILE A 165 0.54 -1.09 -9.50
N LEU A 166 -0.05 -0.23 -8.66
CA LEU A 166 -1.28 -0.54 -7.96
C LEU A 166 -2.42 -0.84 -8.94
N ASN A 167 -2.64 -0.02 -9.96
CA ASN A 167 -3.69 -0.21 -10.96
C ASN A 167 -3.56 -1.54 -11.70
N ARG A 168 -2.33 -1.97 -12.05
CA ARG A 168 -2.10 -3.27 -12.68
C ARG A 168 -2.46 -4.42 -11.74
N ILE A 169 -2.15 -4.27 -10.45
CA ILE A 169 -2.47 -5.28 -9.43
C ILE A 169 -3.98 -5.33 -9.17
N PHE A 170 -4.62 -4.18 -8.99
CA PHE A 170 -6.08 -4.05 -8.89
C PHE A 170 -6.76 -4.73 -10.09
N THR A 171 -6.36 -4.36 -11.31
CA THR A 171 -6.90 -4.95 -12.53
C THR A 171 -6.69 -6.47 -12.54
N SER A 172 -5.50 -6.97 -12.18
CA SER A 172 -5.23 -8.41 -12.17
C SER A 172 -6.09 -9.18 -11.14
N ILE A 173 -6.33 -8.59 -9.97
CA ILE A 173 -7.10 -9.20 -8.89
C ILE A 173 -8.60 -9.14 -9.17
N PHE A 174 -9.10 -7.98 -9.61
CA PHE A 174 -10.53 -7.66 -9.69
C PHE A 174 -11.13 -7.77 -11.09
N ALA A 175 -10.36 -7.73 -12.19
CA ALA A 175 -10.91 -7.89 -13.54
C ALA A 175 -11.31 -9.33 -13.87
N GLN A 176 -11.20 -10.24 -12.92
CA GLN A 176 -11.62 -11.62 -13.12
C GLN A 176 -13.15 -11.69 -13.14
N PRO A 177 -13.74 -12.18 -14.24
CA PRO A 177 -15.17 -12.32 -14.33
C PRO A 177 -15.63 -13.24 -13.19
N ALA A 178 -16.68 -12.84 -12.47
CA ALA A 178 -17.35 -13.72 -11.52
C ALA A 178 -17.78 -14.97 -12.31
N SER A 179 -17.03 -16.06 -12.14
CA SER A 179 -17.22 -17.26 -12.93
C SER A 179 -18.56 -17.90 -12.56
N SER A 180 -19.43 -17.99 -13.55
CA SER A 180 -20.74 -18.65 -13.56
C SER A 180 -21.86 -18.02 -12.71
N PRO A 181 -22.96 -17.57 -13.35
CA PRO A 181 -24.19 -17.20 -12.64
C PRO A 181 -24.92 -18.41 -12.01
N SER A 182 -24.42 -19.65 -12.18
CA SER A 182 -25.08 -20.87 -11.70
C SER A 182 -24.58 -21.37 -10.34
N GLU A 183 -23.46 -20.87 -9.81
CA GLU A 183 -23.02 -21.21 -8.46
C GLU A 183 -23.64 -20.23 -7.47
N MET A 184 -24.84 -20.59 -7.01
CA MET A 184 -25.72 -19.78 -6.14
C MET A 184 -25.14 -19.50 -4.75
N PHE A 185 -23.91 -19.92 -4.42
CA PHE A 185 -23.36 -19.78 -3.08
C PHE A 185 -21.87 -19.48 -3.11
N VAL A 186 -21.52 -18.30 -2.58
CA VAL A 186 -20.17 -17.76 -2.29
C VAL A 186 -19.50 -17.03 -3.46
N SER A 187 -19.86 -15.74 -3.64
CA SER A 187 -18.97 -14.80 -4.31
C SER A 187 -17.66 -14.74 -3.53
N VAL A 188 -16.58 -15.24 -4.11
CA VAL A 188 -15.25 -15.14 -3.50
C VAL A 188 -14.81 -13.68 -3.63
N HIS A 189 -15.13 -12.87 -2.62
CA HIS A 189 -14.65 -11.50 -2.52
C HIS A 189 -13.16 -11.52 -2.27
N ARG A 190 -12.40 -11.14 -3.30
CA ARG A 190 -10.96 -10.93 -3.18
C ARG A 190 -10.69 -9.64 -2.42
N LYS A 191 -9.67 -9.69 -1.59
CA LYS A 191 -9.22 -8.56 -0.77
C LYS A 191 -7.81 -8.20 -1.19
N LEU A 192 -7.55 -6.91 -1.35
CA LEU A 192 -6.22 -6.36 -1.53
C LEU A 192 -5.87 -5.52 -0.30
N VAL A 193 -4.76 -5.83 0.33
CA VAL A 193 -4.17 -5.02 1.39
C VAL A 193 -2.82 -4.54 0.92
N VAL A 194 -2.54 -3.27 1.13
CA VAL A 194 -1.23 -2.68 0.87
C VAL A 194 -0.70 -2.13 2.17
N PHE A 195 0.48 -2.61 2.59
CA PHE A 195 1.28 -2.00 3.64
C PHE A 195 2.40 -1.23 2.95
N ASP A 196 2.51 0.07 3.17
CA ASP A 196 3.53 0.89 2.53
C ASP A 196 3.87 2.10 3.39
N SER A 197 5.08 2.12 3.94
CA SER A 197 5.58 3.23 4.75
C SER A 197 6.29 4.28 3.91
N GLY A 198 6.59 3.99 2.65
CA GLY A 198 7.37 4.85 1.75
C GLY A 198 6.55 5.75 0.83
N ILE A 199 5.21 5.77 0.94
CA ILE A 199 4.34 6.58 0.06
C ILE A 199 4.69 8.07 0.15
N ASP A 200 4.98 8.57 1.35
CA ASP A 200 5.29 9.98 1.61
C ASP A 200 6.61 10.42 0.97
N HIS A 201 7.46 9.47 0.54
CA HIS A 201 8.72 9.74 -0.15
C HIS A 201 8.58 9.80 -1.67
N LEU A 202 7.39 9.52 -2.21
CA LEU A 202 7.14 9.55 -3.65
C LEU A 202 6.92 10.99 -4.12
N ARG A 203 7.64 11.40 -5.17
CA ARG A 203 7.45 12.74 -5.75
C ARG A 203 6.15 12.81 -6.55
N LEU A 204 5.44 13.92 -6.43
CA LEU A 204 4.34 14.21 -7.33
C LEU A 204 4.85 14.42 -8.76
N PRO A 205 4.05 14.09 -9.80
CA PRO A 205 4.42 14.36 -11.18
C PRO A 205 4.55 15.88 -11.35
N LEU A 206 5.77 16.36 -11.60
CA LEU A 206 6.00 17.77 -11.89
C LEU A 206 5.25 18.11 -13.19
N ARG A 207 4.27 19.01 -13.09
CA ARG A 207 3.77 19.69 -14.28
C ARG A 207 4.79 20.74 -14.63
N MET A 208 5.55 20.51 -15.70
CA MET A 208 6.27 21.61 -16.32
C MET A 208 5.25 22.68 -16.67
N ARG A 209 5.44 23.88 -16.11
CA ARG A 209 4.67 25.04 -16.52
C ARG A 209 4.88 25.17 -18.03
N PRO A 210 3.81 25.22 -18.85
CA PRO A 210 4.00 25.48 -20.26
C PRO A 210 4.78 26.80 -20.38
N PRO A 211 5.82 26.87 -21.24
CA PRO A 211 6.65 28.05 -21.36
C PRO A 211 5.73 29.25 -21.60
N THR A 212 5.80 30.24 -20.71
CA THR A 212 5.00 31.45 -20.86
C THR A 212 5.60 32.22 -22.03
N PRO A 213 4.80 32.61 -23.06
CA PRO A 213 5.32 33.28 -24.25
C PRO A 213 5.96 34.64 -23.97
N ASP A 214 5.88 35.13 -22.73
CA ASP A 214 6.48 36.38 -22.28
C ASP A 214 7.95 36.23 -21.82
N ASP A 215 8.45 35.01 -21.61
CA ASP A 215 9.84 34.77 -21.18
C ASP A 215 10.87 34.91 -22.31
N ASP A 216 10.43 34.85 -23.58
CA ASP A 216 11.29 35.06 -24.76
C ASP A 216 11.27 36.52 -25.27
N ALA A 217 10.54 37.43 -24.60
CA ALA A 217 10.29 38.79 -25.08
C ALA A 217 11.25 39.87 -24.54
N VAL A 218 12.27 39.49 -23.75
CA VAL A 218 13.18 40.45 -23.09
C VAL A 218 14.52 40.55 -23.83
N GLU A 219 14.63 41.67 -24.56
CA GLU A 219 15.87 42.43 -24.84
C GLU A 219 16.80 41.97 -25.97
N GLU A 220 16.27 41.91 -27.19
CA GLU A 220 17.04 42.30 -28.38
C GLU A 220 16.75 43.78 -28.72
N SER A 221 17.14 44.70 -27.84
CA SER A 221 17.12 46.13 -28.17
C SER A 221 18.37 46.86 -27.66
N GLY A 222 19.46 46.65 -28.40
CA GLY A 222 20.35 47.69 -28.89
C GLY A 222 21.16 48.50 -27.88
N ASP A 223 22.48 48.30 -27.90
CA ASP A 223 23.41 49.44 -27.94
C ASP A 223 24.70 49.03 -28.68
N GLU A 224 24.88 49.54 -29.90
CA GLU A 224 26.16 49.52 -30.60
C GLU A 224 27.02 50.64 -30.02
N GLY A 225 27.86 50.34 -29.03
CA GLY A 225 28.77 51.36 -28.50
C GLY A 225 29.74 50.89 -27.43
N ASP A 226 30.99 50.73 -27.87
CA ASP A 226 32.24 51.03 -27.15
C ASP A 226 33.13 49.83 -26.78
N GLU A 227 34.28 49.79 -27.47
CA GLU A 227 35.36 48.84 -27.28
C GLU A 227 36.14 49.24 -26.02
N GLY A 228 35.90 48.52 -24.91
CA GLY A 228 36.67 48.68 -23.68
C GLY A 228 36.80 47.36 -22.94
N ASP A 229 38.01 46.82 -22.94
CA ASP A 229 38.47 45.70 -22.12
C ASP A 229 37.89 45.75 -20.68
N GLU A 230 37.35 44.64 -20.18
CA GLU A 230 37.74 44.05 -18.89
C GLU A 230 37.00 42.72 -18.58
N ASP A 231 37.79 41.72 -18.20
CA ASP A 231 37.42 40.37 -17.79
C ASP A 231 36.42 40.32 -16.62
N HIS A 232 35.13 40.12 -16.90
CA HIS A 232 34.15 39.64 -15.91
C HIS A 232 33.34 38.46 -16.46
N LYS A 233 33.77 37.24 -16.11
CA LYS A 233 32.94 36.04 -16.15
C LYS A 233 31.84 36.17 -15.10
N SER A 234 30.70 36.72 -15.46
CA SER A 234 29.46 36.45 -14.74
C SER A 234 28.98 35.06 -15.17
N GLU A 235 29.25 34.08 -14.31
CA GLU A 235 28.50 32.82 -14.33
C GLU A 235 27.08 33.18 -13.88
N ASP A 236 26.25 33.58 -14.85
CA ASP A 236 24.82 33.76 -14.63
C ASP A 236 24.23 32.37 -14.37
N GLU A 237 24.21 32.00 -13.09
CA GLU A 237 23.42 30.88 -12.56
C GLU A 237 21.95 31.19 -12.86
N GLN A 238 21.49 30.73 -14.02
CA GLN A 238 20.10 30.72 -14.39
C GLN A 238 19.39 29.80 -13.39
N GLU A 239 18.86 30.39 -12.31
CA GLU A 239 18.05 29.70 -11.32
C GLU A 239 16.82 29.13 -12.03
N ASP A 240 16.90 27.84 -12.37
CA ASP A 240 15.79 27.06 -12.89
C ASP A 240 14.73 26.96 -11.78
N THR A 241 13.83 27.95 -11.73
CA THR A 241 12.73 28.02 -10.77
C THR A 241 11.71 26.93 -11.10
N THR A 242 12.05 25.70 -10.74
CA THR A 242 11.12 24.58 -10.77
C THR A 242 10.14 24.76 -9.62
N TYR A 243 8.90 25.12 -9.94
CA TYR A 243 7.82 25.19 -8.96
C TYR A 243 7.38 23.78 -8.59
N GLU A 244 7.73 23.31 -7.40
CA GLU A 244 7.17 22.08 -6.85
C GLU A 244 5.71 22.35 -6.46
N ILE A 245 4.78 21.61 -7.08
CA ILE A 245 3.39 21.61 -6.65
C ILE A 245 3.36 20.90 -5.29
N GLU A 246 3.19 21.68 -4.23
CA GLU A 246 2.98 21.16 -2.88
C GLU A 246 1.61 20.48 -2.83
N GLY A 247 1.61 19.17 -2.98
CA GLY A 247 0.43 18.33 -2.81
C GLY A 247 0.80 17.12 -1.97
N ASP A 248 -0.17 16.64 -1.20
CA ASP A 248 0.00 15.45 -0.37
C ASP A 248 -0.14 14.18 -1.24
N PRO A 249 0.94 13.41 -1.48
CA PRO A 249 0.85 12.16 -2.24
C PRO A 249 -0.08 11.14 -1.55
N MET A 250 -0.18 11.18 -0.22
CA MET A 250 -1.01 10.27 0.55
C MET A 250 -2.48 10.48 0.21
N ALA A 251 -2.96 11.72 0.22
CA ALA A 251 -4.34 12.07 -0.13
C ALA A 251 -4.79 11.50 -1.49
N LEU A 252 -3.90 11.45 -2.49
CA LEU A 252 -4.20 10.84 -3.79
C LEU A 252 -4.28 9.31 -3.70
N CYS A 253 -3.42 8.69 -2.89
CA CYS A 253 -3.44 7.24 -2.67
C CYS A 253 -4.71 6.78 -1.97
N GLU A 254 -5.22 7.55 -1.01
CA GLU A 254 -6.46 7.22 -0.29
C GLU A 254 -7.65 6.98 -1.22
N ILE A 255 -7.69 7.68 -2.37
CA ILE A 255 -8.75 7.56 -3.38
C ILE A 255 -8.90 6.15 -3.93
N LEU A 256 -7.82 5.37 -4.00
CA LEU A 256 -7.85 4.00 -4.52
C LEU A 256 -8.33 2.96 -3.51
N PHE A 257 -8.37 3.30 -2.23
CA PHE A 257 -8.64 2.35 -1.17
C PHE A 257 -9.95 2.66 -0.45
N ARG A 258 -10.72 1.60 -0.19
CA ARG A 258 -11.96 1.73 0.57
C ARG A 258 -11.68 2.09 2.03
N TRP A 259 -10.58 1.58 2.56
CA TRP A 259 -10.12 1.82 3.92
C TRP A 259 -8.65 2.22 3.92
N VAL A 260 -8.32 3.16 4.79
CA VAL A 260 -6.95 3.62 5.01
C VAL A 260 -6.63 3.50 6.49
N GLY A 261 -5.59 2.74 6.81
CA GLY A 261 -5.02 2.60 8.13
C GLY A 261 -3.75 3.41 8.26
N VAL A 262 -3.62 4.23 9.29
CA VAL A 262 -2.40 5.00 9.54
C VAL A 262 -1.83 4.56 10.89
N PHE A 263 -0.59 4.11 10.89
CA PHE A 263 0.20 3.89 12.10
C PHE A 263 0.94 5.16 12.46
N GLU A 264 0.50 5.79 13.55
CA GLU A 264 1.14 7.00 14.08
C GLU A 264 2.27 6.61 15.04
N ASP A 265 3.42 7.28 14.89
CA ASP A 265 4.60 7.08 15.75
C ASP A 265 4.51 7.85 17.08
N ASP A 266 3.52 8.74 17.25
CA ASP A 266 3.51 9.68 18.37
C ASP A 266 2.69 9.17 19.57
N PRO A 267 3.35 8.72 20.66
CA PRO A 267 2.65 8.31 21.88
C PRO A 267 2.09 9.49 22.69
N MET A 268 2.51 10.73 22.41
CA MET A 268 2.08 11.93 23.13
C MET A 268 0.84 12.57 22.51
N ASN A 269 0.55 12.25 21.25
CA ASN A 269 -0.54 12.82 20.49
C ASN A 269 -1.69 11.82 20.32
N VAL A 270 -2.08 11.13 21.40
CA VAL A 270 -3.40 10.49 21.43
C VAL A 270 -4.40 11.64 21.44
N PRO A 271 -5.18 11.88 20.37
CA PRO A 271 -6.19 12.91 20.40
C PRO A 271 -7.11 12.54 21.56
N SER A 272 -7.21 13.46 22.54
CA SER A 272 -8.16 13.30 23.63
C SER A 272 -9.50 12.97 22.97
N SER A 273 -10.06 11.79 23.27
CA SER A 273 -11.29 11.24 22.68
C SER A 273 -12.55 12.08 22.95
N GLN A 274 -12.36 13.33 23.37
CA GLN A 274 -13.36 14.35 23.68
C GLN A 274 -13.16 15.65 22.89
N GLY A 275 -12.14 15.75 22.02
CA GLY A 275 -12.00 16.86 21.09
C GLY A 275 -12.67 16.50 19.76
N GLU A 276 -13.72 17.21 19.39
CA GLU A 276 -14.15 17.32 18.00
C GLU A 276 -12.99 17.96 17.22
N GLU A 277 -12.01 17.16 16.78
CA GLU A 277 -11.13 17.60 15.72
C GLU A 277 -12.03 17.77 14.50
N GLU A 278 -12.15 19.02 14.03
CA GLU A 278 -12.71 19.37 12.73
C GLU A 278 -11.85 18.66 11.67
N ALA A 279 -12.12 17.38 11.47
CA ALA A 279 -11.47 16.60 10.45
C ALA A 279 -11.90 17.23 9.12
N ASP A 280 -10.93 17.79 8.41
CA ASP A 280 -11.09 18.24 7.02
C ASP A 280 -11.92 17.20 6.25
N GLU A 281 -12.89 17.71 5.49
CA GLU A 281 -13.92 16.99 4.74
C GLU A 281 -13.31 16.02 3.70
N GLY A 282 -12.75 14.91 4.17
CA GLY A 282 -12.17 13.85 3.35
C GLY A 282 -13.16 12.73 3.07
N THR A 283 -13.06 12.14 1.87
CA THR A 283 -13.93 11.09 1.29
C THR A 283 -13.71 9.66 1.82
N HIS A 284 -12.83 9.42 2.80
CA HIS A 284 -12.30 8.06 3.09
C HIS A 284 -12.54 7.57 4.52
N ARG A 285 -12.74 6.24 4.65
CA ARG A 285 -12.86 5.58 5.96
C ARG A 285 -11.45 5.38 6.54
N GLN A 286 -11.17 6.04 7.66
CA GLN A 286 -9.85 6.04 8.29
C GLN A 286 -9.82 5.13 9.53
N ILE A 287 -8.74 4.38 9.66
CA ILE A 287 -8.44 3.50 10.78
C ILE A 287 -7.16 4.03 11.42
N ARG A 288 -7.23 4.59 12.62
CA ARG A 288 -6.02 4.94 13.37
C ARG A 288 -5.57 3.73 14.17
N LEU A 289 -4.33 3.32 13.96
CA LEU A 289 -3.73 2.14 14.59
C LEU A 289 -2.60 2.61 15.49
N TYR A 290 -2.81 2.51 16.81
CA TYR A 290 -1.81 2.97 17.78
C TYR A 290 -0.81 1.86 18.12
N ARG A 291 0.46 2.26 18.21
CA ARG A 291 1.54 1.38 18.64
C ARG A 291 1.53 1.26 20.18
N PRO A 292 1.56 0.05 20.76
CA PRO A 292 1.83 -0.09 22.18
C PRO A 292 3.25 0.40 22.47
N ARG A 293 3.40 1.25 23.50
CA ARG A 293 4.68 1.82 23.96
C ARG A 293 5.72 0.70 24.08
N SER A 294 6.88 0.87 23.46
CA SER A 294 7.97 -0.09 23.59
C SER A 294 8.38 -0.18 25.06
N ALA A 295 8.61 -1.41 25.53
CA ALA A 295 8.88 -1.76 26.94
C ALA A 295 10.24 -1.23 27.49
N GLN A 296 10.78 -0.15 26.91
CA GLN A 296 11.99 0.49 27.42
C GLN A 296 11.72 1.33 28.68
N ASP A 297 10.46 1.68 28.94
CA ASP A 297 10.01 2.16 30.24
C ASP A 297 9.53 0.96 31.09
N GLU A 298 10.45 0.33 31.82
CA GLU A 298 10.19 -0.86 32.65
C GLU A 298 9.17 -0.63 33.79
N SER A 299 8.66 0.59 34.00
CA SER A 299 7.76 0.90 35.12
C SER A 299 6.29 0.62 34.86
N ASP A 300 5.87 0.41 33.60
CA ASP A 300 4.46 0.29 33.23
C ASP A 300 4.13 -1.11 32.66
N MET A 301 4.22 -2.12 33.51
CA MET A 301 3.94 -3.54 33.16
C MET A 301 2.45 -3.86 32.95
N ASP A 302 1.54 -2.89 33.14
CA ASP A 302 0.08 -3.09 33.08
C ASP A 302 -0.62 -2.28 31.95
N GLN A 303 0.12 -1.72 30.99
CA GLN A 303 -0.52 -1.01 29.87
C GLN A 303 -1.19 -1.99 28.89
N GLU A 304 -2.48 -2.22 29.11
CA GLU A 304 -3.38 -2.79 28.13
C GLU A 304 -3.34 -1.95 26.84
N PRO A 305 -3.26 -2.59 25.66
CA PRO A 305 -3.34 -1.88 24.39
C PRO A 305 -4.71 -1.21 24.31
N ARG A 306 -4.73 0.08 23.98
CA ARG A 306 -5.99 0.83 23.93
C ARG A 306 -6.31 1.33 22.54
N ILE A 307 -7.54 0.94 22.16
CA ILE A 307 -8.50 1.54 21.24
C ILE A 307 -8.06 1.56 19.78
N LEU A 308 -8.57 0.56 19.04
CA LEU A 308 -8.86 0.69 17.61
C LEU A 308 -10.07 1.63 17.48
N SER A 309 -9.84 2.90 17.16
CA SER A 309 -10.93 3.82 16.83
C SER A 309 -11.15 3.79 15.33
N TRP A 310 -12.36 3.38 14.93
CA TRP A 310 -12.80 3.37 13.55
C TRP A 310 -13.59 4.65 13.31
N ILE A 311 -13.15 5.48 12.36
CA ILE A 311 -13.93 6.63 11.92
C ILE A 311 -14.35 6.33 10.48
N GLU A 312 -15.60 5.91 10.33
CA GLU A 312 -16.25 5.95 9.04
C GLU A 312 -16.55 7.41 8.73
N LYS A 313 -15.69 8.09 7.95
CA LYS A 313 -16.07 9.38 7.37
C LYS A 313 -17.15 9.11 6.34
N VAL A 314 -18.40 9.28 6.75
CA VAL A 314 -19.55 9.18 5.85
C VAL A 314 -19.63 10.47 5.06
N HIS A 315 -19.57 10.35 3.74
CA HIS A 315 -19.73 11.51 2.87
C HIS A 315 -21.15 12.07 3.02
N ALA A 316 -21.26 13.39 3.25
CA ALA A 316 -22.53 14.11 3.19
C ALA A 316 -22.98 14.24 1.73
N GLY A 317 -23.34 13.13 1.08
CA GLY A 317 -23.79 13.14 -0.31
C GLY A 317 -24.09 11.80 -0.96
N ASP A 318 -23.70 10.68 -0.35
CA ASP A 318 -23.79 9.38 -1.04
C ASP A 318 -25.14 8.69 -0.85
N SER A 319 -26.17 9.26 -1.48
CA SER A 319 -27.29 8.49 -1.99
C SER A 319 -27.09 8.31 -3.50
N ALA A 320 -26.63 7.12 -3.89
CA ALA A 320 -26.56 6.59 -5.26
C ALA A 320 -25.39 7.06 -6.14
N ARG A 321 -24.28 6.31 -6.13
CA ARG A 321 -23.49 6.04 -7.33
C ARG A 321 -22.98 4.60 -7.40
N ASP A 322 -23.62 3.83 -8.27
CA ASP A 322 -23.09 2.63 -8.91
C ASP A 322 -22.26 3.10 -10.13
N GLY A 323 -21.00 2.65 -10.23
CA GLY A 323 -20.15 2.75 -11.44
C GLY A 323 -19.35 4.05 -11.63
N ILE A 324 -18.02 3.92 -11.75
CA ILE A 324 -17.15 4.92 -12.38
C ILE A 324 -16.29 4.20 -13.44
N ASP A 325 -16.52 4.58 -14.71
CA ASP A 325 -15.62 4.35 -15.83
C ASP A 325 -14.45 5.34 -15.77
N PHE A 326 -13.22 4.84 -15.86
CA PHE A 326 -12.04 5.67 -16.11
C PHE A 326 -11.61 5.50 -17.56
N ILE A 327 -11.72 6.57 -18.36
CA ILE A 327 -11.08 6.68 -19.67
C ILE A 327 -9.76 7.43 -19.46
N TRP A 328 -8.64 6.74 -19.72
CA TRP A 328 -7.33 7.37 -19.86
C TRP A 328 -7.10 7.69 -21.35
N ILE A 329 -6.69 8.92 -21.65
CA ILE A 329 -6.12 9.31 -22.96
C ILE A 329 -4.65 8.89 -22.98
#